data_AF-A0A7V0LYV6-F1
#
_entry.id   AF-A0A7V0LYV6-F1
#
_cell.length_a   1.000
_cell.length_b   1.000
_cell.length_c   1.000
_cell.angle_alpha   90.00
_cell.angle_beta   90.00
_cell.angle_gamma   90.00
#
_symmetry.space_group_name_H-M   'P 1'
#
loop_
_entity.id
_entity.type
_entity.pdbx_description
1 polymer ?
#
loop_
_entity_poly.entity_id
_entity_poly.type
_entity_poly.pdbx_seq_one_letter_code
_entity_poly.pdbx_strand_id
1 'polypeptide(L)'
;FTLVVVFTYFYTAVTFDPKEISKNLQKMGGFIPGIRPGERTANFLYFILNRILLVGALFLGIIAIMPSIIGSITGVLAFNFLIGGTALLIVVAVVLEVMEQVKSQLQMREYEGF
;
A
#
# COMPACT_ATOMS: atom_id res chain seq x y z
N PHE A 1 2.56 -3.63 17.08
CA PHE A 1 3.51 -4.12 16.07
C PHE A 1 3.08 -5.45 15.48
N THR A 2 3.17 -6.55 16.25
CA THR A 2 2.97 -7.91 15.76
C THR A 2 1.61 -8.12 15.12
N LEU A 3 0.55 -7.58 15.72
CA LEU A 3 -0.80 -7.65 15.17
C LEU A 3 -0.89 -6.99 13.79
N VAL A 4 -0.27 -5.82 13.61
CA VAL A 4 -0.25 -5.10 12.32
C VAL A 4 0.47 -5.92 11.26
N VAL A 5 1.66 -6.45 11.58
CA VAL A 5 2.43 -7.28 10.64
C VAL A 5 1.63 -8.52 10.22
N VAL A 6 1.00 -9.21 11.17
CA VAL A 6 0.17 -10.41 10.87
C VAL A 6 -1.03 -10.04 10.00
N PHE A 7 -1.77 -8.98 10.32
CA PHE A 7 -2.90 -8.55 9.50
C PHE A 7 -2.48 -8.08 8.12
N THR A 8 -1.35 -7.39 7.97
CA THR A 8 -0.84 -7.01 6.65
C THR A 8 -0.52 -8.25 5.81
N TYR A 9 0.15 -9.25 6.39
CA TYR A 9 0.40 -10.53 5.70
C TYR A 9 -0.89 -11.24 5.30
N PHE A 10 -1.86 -11.31 6.20
CA PHE A 10 -3.13 -11.98 5.94
C PHE A 10 -3.96 -11.25 4.87
N TYR A 11 -4.08 -9.92 4.99
CA TYR A 11 -4.80 -9.09 4.03
C TYR A 11 -4.20 -9.19 2.63
N THR A 12 -2.87 -9.07 2.50
CA THR A 12 -2.21 -9.21 1.20
C THR A 12 -2.38 -10.62 0.63
N ALA A 13 -2.29 -11.68 1.44
CA ALA A 13 -2.47 -13.04 0.95
C ALA A 13 -3.90 -13.33 0.46
N VAL A 14 -4.92 -12.72 1.06
CA VAL A 14 -6.33 -12.88 0.66
C VAL A 14 -6.68 -12.03 -0.56
N THR A 15 -6.19 -10.79 -0.63
CA THR A 15 -6.53 -9.87 -1.72
C THR A 15 -5.67 -10.06 -2.97
N PHE A 16 -4.42 -10.49 -2.81
CA PHE A 16 -3.50 -10.71 -3.93
C PHE A 16 -3.16 -12.19 -4.07
N ASP A 17 -3.97 -12.93 -4.83
CA ASP A 17 -3.63 -14.29 -5.27
C ASP A 17 -2.78 -14.23 -6.57
N PRO A 18 -1.47 -14.55 -6.52
CA PRO A 18 -0.59 -14.52 -7.69
C PRO A 18 -1.05 -15.49 -8.79
N LYS A 19 -1.70 -16.58 -8.40
CA LYS A 19 -2.18 -17.61 -9.32
C LYS A 19 -3.36 -17.08 -10.12
N GLU A 20 -4.31 -16.45 -9.46
CA GLU A 20 -5.47 -15.83 -10.11
C GLU A 20 -5.03 -14.67 -11.02
N ILE A 21 -4.12 -13.81 -10.55
CA ILE A 21 -3.58 -12.70 -11.34
C ILE A 21 -2.87 -13.23 -12.60
N SER A 22 -2.05 -14.28 -12.47
CA SER A 22 -1.36 -14.87 -13.63
C SER A 22 -2.33 -15.46 -14.66
N LYS A 23 -3.42 -16.08 -14.19
CA LYS A 23 -4.47 -16.67 -15.04
C LYS A 23 -5.27 -15.58 -15.74
N ASN A 24 -5.62 -14.51 -15.04
CA ASN A 24 -6.31 -13.36 -15.62
C ASN A 24 -5.42 -12.65 -16.65
N LEU A 25 -4.13 -12.48 -16.36
CA LEU A 25 -3.17 -11.91 -17.30
C LEU A 25 -3.10 -12.74 -18.60
N GLN A 26 -3.01 -14.06 -18.48
CA GLN A 26 -3.02 -14.97 -19.63
C GLN A 26 -4.33 -14.91 -20.42
N LYS A 27 -5.49 -14.85 -19.74
CA LYS A 27 -6.81 -14.75 -20.38
C LYS A 27 -6.99 -13.44 -21.15
N MET A 28 -6.41 -12.35 -20.67
CA MET A 28 -6.43 -11.04 -21.34
C MET A 28 -5.39 -10.92 -22.46
N GLY A 29 -4.64 -11.98 -22.76
CA GLY A 29 -3.57 -11.97 -23.76
C GLY A 29 -2.30 -11.23 -23.31
N GLY A 30 -2.23 -10.81 -22.05
CA GLY A 30 -1.07 -10.16 -21.46
C GLY A 30 0.00 -11.16 -21.03
N PHE A 31 1.26 -10.71 -21.01
CA PHE A 31 2.38 -11.49 -20.48
C PHE A 31 3.47 -10.59 -19.92
N ILE A 32 4.24 -11.13 -18.97
CA ILE A 32 5.43 -10.44 -18.45
C ILE A 32 6.60 -10.76 -19.38
N PRO A 33 7.29 -9.76 -19.95
CA PRO A 33 8.44 -9.99 -20.82
C PRO A 33 9.49 -10.90 -20.16
N GLY A 34 9.94 -11.92 -20.88
CA GLY A 34 10.94 -12.87 -20.39
C GLY A 34 10.41 -14.03 -19.54
N ILE A 35 9.11 -14.10 -19.24
CA ILE A 35 8.52 -15.18 -18.42
C ILE A 35 7.36 -15.83 -19.16
N ARG A 36 7.36 -17.17 -19.23
CA ARG A 36 6.28 -17.93 -19.89
C ARG A 36 4.96 -17.74 -19.11
N PRO A 37 3.84 -17.36 -19.77
CA PRO A 37 2.55 -17.16 -19.12
C PRO A 37 2.05 -18.41 -18.36
N GLY A 38 1.38 -18.17 -17.23
CA GLY A 38 0.82 -19.23 -16.36
C GLY A 38 1.64 -19.43 -15.08
N GLU A 39 1.97 -20.68 -14.76
CA GLU A 39 2.65 -21.06 -13.51
C GLU A 39 3.99 -20.33 -13.29
N ARG A 40 4.76 -20.04 -14.35
CA ARG A 40 6.04 -19.31 -14.18
C ARG A 40 5.80 -17.84 -13.82
N THR A 41 4.76 -17.22 -14.35
CA THR A 41 4.32 -15.87 -13.97
C THR A 41 3.83 -15.84 -12.53
N ALA A 42 3.05 -16.83 -12.09
CA ALA A 42 2.56 -16.92 -10.70
C ALA A 42 3.72 -17.01 -9.70
N ASN A 43 4.71 -17.88 -9.95
CA ASN A 43 5.89 -18.03 -9.10
C ASN A 43 6.75 -16.76 -9.03
N PHE A 44 6.86 -16.05 -10.16
CA PHE A 44 7.57 -14.76 -10.19
C PHE A 44 6.86 -13.70 -9.36
N LEU A 45 5.54 -13.58 -9.51
CA LEU A 45 4.73 -12.66 -8.71
C LEU A 45 4.81 -13.00 -7.22
N TYR A 46 4.79 -14.28 -6.86
CA TYR A 46 4.95 -14.74 -5.48
C TYR A 46 6.30 -14.32 -4.88
N PHE A 47 7.40 -14.48 -5.62
CA PHE A 47 8.73 -14.07 -5.18
C PHE A 47 8.80 -12.56 -4.91
N ILE A 48 8.24 -11.75 -5.80
CA ILE A 48 8.21 -10.30 -5.65
C ILE A 48 7.34 -9.89 -4.46
N LEU A 49 6.11 -10.44 -4.37
CA LEU A 49 5.17 -10.14 -3.30
C LEU A 49 5.81 -10.40 -1.94
N ASN A 50 6.44 -11.56 -1.74
CA ASN A 50 7.04 -11.88 -0.44
C ASN A 50 8.14 -10.89 -0.01
N ARG A 51 8.95 -10.41 -0.96
CA ARG A 51 10.03 -9.45 -0.67
C ARG A 51 9.49 -8.05 -0.37
N ILE A 52 8.51 -7.58 -1.14
CA ILE A 52 7.91 -6.26 -0.94
C ILE A 52 7.06 -6.24 0.34
N LEU A 53 6.29 -7.31 0.58
CA LEU A 53 5.40 -7.44 1.73
C LEU A 53 6.21 -7.38 3.04
N LEU A 54 7.37 -8.04 3.11
CA LEU A 54 8.23 -7.98 4.31
C LEU A 54 8.61 -6.54 4.67
N VAL A 55 9.06 -5.75 3.68
CA VAL A 55 9.43 -4.34 3.89
C VAL A 55 8.20 -3.49 4.23
N GLY A 56 7.09 -3.71 3.51
CA GLY A 56 5.83 -2.96 3.72
C GLY A 56 5.20 -3.20 5.09
N ALA A 57 5.15 -4.46 5.55
CA ALA A 57 4.62 -4.81 6.86
C ALA A 57 5.46 -4.23 8.00
N LEU A 58 6.79 -4.20 7.82
CA LEU A 58 7.71 -3.61 8.80
C LEU A 58 7.53 -2.09 8.85
N PHE A 59 7.41 -1.44 7.70
CA PHE A 59 7.13 0.00 7.59
C PHE A 59 5.79 0.39 8.22
N LEU A 60 4.70 -0.30 7.88
CA LEU A 60 3.37 -0.07 8.47
C LEU A 60 3.37 -0.32 9.97
N GLY A 61 4.07 -1.37 10.42
CA GLY A 61 4.23 -1.66 11.84
C GLY A 61 4.91 -0.52 12.61
N ILE A 62 5.93 0.12 12.03
CA ILE A 62 6.63 1.27 12.63
C ILE A 62 5.71 2.49 12.70
N ILE A 63 5.05 2.84 11.59
CA ILE A 63 4.12 3.98 11.54
C ILE A 63 3.01 3.84 12.57
N ALA A 64 2.47 2.64 12.77
CA ALA A 64 1.41 2.39 13.74
C ALA A 64 1.83 2.66 15.20
N ILE A 65 3.12 2.56 15.53
CA ILE A 65 3.65 2.71 16.90
C ILE A 65 4.21 4.10 17.14
N MET A 66 4.66 4.76 16.07
CA MET A 66 5.19 6.13 16.10
C MET A 66 4.33 7.12 16.90
N PRO A 67 2.99 7.20 16.74
CA PRO A 67 2.17 8.13 17.52
C PRO A 67 2.10 7.77 19.01
N SER A 68 2.13 6.48 19.37
CA SER A 68 2.13 6.04 20.77
C SER A 68 3.44 6.42 21.48
N ILE A 69 4.58 6.33 20.78
CA ILE A 69 5.88 6.74 21.33
C ILE A 69 5.93 8.26 21.52
N ILE A 70 5.51 9.04 20.53
CA ILE A 70 5.52 10.52 20.59
C ILE A 70 4.60 11.03 21.71
N GLY A 71 3.43 10.41 21.89
CA GLY A 71 2.50 10.75 22.97
C GLY A 71 3.05 10.46 24.38
N SER A 72 3.86 9.41 24.53
CA SER A 72 4.48 9.05 25.82
C SER A 72 5.59 10.01 26.26
N ILE A 73 6.32 10.62 25.32
CA ILE A 73 7.46 11.52 25.61
C ILE A 73 7.00 12.95 25.91
N THR A 74 5.92 13.42 25.29
CA THR A 74 5.49 14.82 25.36
C THR A 74 4.59 15.13 26.56
N GLY A 75 3.98 14.14 27.22
CA GLY A 75 3.28 14.31 28.50
C GLY A 75 2.01 15.18 28.48
N VAL A 76 1.55 15.66 27.31
CA VAL A 76 0.38 16.54 27.19
C VAL A 76 -0.88 15.73 26.88
N LEU A 77 -1.72 15.52 27.90
CA LEU A 77 -3.02 14.80 27.81
C LEU A 77 -4.02 15.42 26.81
N ALA A 78 -3.88 16.70 26.45
CA ALA A 78 -4.75 17.38 25.48
C ALA A 78 -4.50 16.93 24.02
N PHE A 79 -3.30 16.42 23.71
CA PHE A 79 -2.94 15.94 22.37
C PHE A 79 -3.40 14.50 22.09
N ASN A 80 -3.80 13.74 23.11
CA ASN A 80 -4.31 12.37 22.96
C ASN A 80 -5.65 12.29 22.22
N PHE A 81 -6.46 13.36 22.24
CA PHE A 81 -7.79 13.37 21.60
C PHE A 81 -7.77 13.98 20.18
N LEU A 82 -6.93 14.99 19.93
CA LEU A 82 -6.82 15.66 18.62
C LEU A 82 -5.80 15.00 17.66
N ILE A 83 -4.81 14.27 18.19
CA ILE A 83 -3.82 13.50 17.42
C ILE A 83 -3.90 12.02 17.85
N GLY A 84 -5.11 11.48 17.98
CA GLY A 84 -5.28 10.04 17.89
C GLY A 84 -4.79 9.66 16.49
N GLY A 85 -3.71 8.88 16.36
CA GLY A 85 -2.94 8.70 15.12
C GLY A 85 -3.75 8.40 13.85
N THR A 86 -5.00 7.95 13.99
CA THR A 86 -5.99 7.88 12.91
C THR A 86 -6.30 9.23 12.25
N ALA A 87 -6.50 10.32 13.00
CA ALA A 87 -6.80 11.64 12.43
C ALA A 87 -5.62 12.18 11.59
N LEU A 88 -4.38 12.01 12.07
CA LEU A 88 -3.18 12.39 11.31
C LEU A 88 -3.02 11.56 10.04
N LEU A 89 -3.22 10.23 10.13
CA LEU A 89 -3.16 9.35 8.96
C LEU A 89 -4.25 9.69 7.93
N ILE A 90 -5.48 9.98 8.39
CA ILE A 90 -6.59 10.40 7.52
C ILE A 90 -6.26 11.74 6.84
N VAL A 91 -5.76 12.73 7.58
CA VAL A 91 -5.40 14.04 7.00
C VAL A 91 -4.32 13.89 5.93
N VAL A 92 -3.25 13.14 6.20
CA VAL A 92 -2.19 12.92 5.21
C VAL A 92 -2.69 12.14 4.00
N ALA A 93 -3.49 11.08 4.21
CA ALA A 93 -4.07 10.29 3.12
C ALA A 93 -4.98 11.14 2.22
N VAL A 94 -5.89 11.92 2.81
CA VAL A 94 -6.81 12.79 2.07
C VAL A 94 -6.04 13.88 1.33
N VAL A 95 -5.01 14.49 1.93
CA VAL A 95 -4.20 15.51 1.24
C VAL A 95 -3.48 14.91 0.03
N LEU A 96 -2.91 13.71 0.15
CA LEU A 96 -2.27 13.03 -0.99
C LEU A 96 -3.28 12.69 -2.09
N GLU A 97 -4.46 12.19 -1.72
CA GLU A 97 -5.53 11.86 -2.66
C GLU A 97 -6.04 13.10 -3.41
N VAL A 98 -6.26 14.21 -2.70
CA VAL A 98 -6.64 15.49 -3.30
C VAL A 98 -5.54 15.99 -4.25
N MET A 99 -4.26 15.90 -3.86
CA MET A 99 -3.15 16.31 -4.72
C MET A 99 -3.07 15.48 -6.01
N GLU A 100 -3.29 14.17 -5.92
CA GLU A 100 -3.28 13.28 -7.07
C GLU A 100 -4.49 13.53 -8.00
N GLN A 101 -5.66 13.83 -7.43
CA GLN A 101 -6.84 14.24 -8.19
C GLN A 101 -6.66 15.59 -8.89
N VAL A 102 -6.02 16.57 -8.25
CA VAL A 102 -5.67 17.85 -8.89
C VAL A 102 -4.66 17.62 -10.02
N LYS A 103 -3.64 16.78 -9.79
CA LYS A 103 -2.63 16.47 -10.81
C LYS A 103 -3.24 15.77 -12.03
N SER A 104 -4.17 14.84 -11.84
CA SER A 104 -4.82 14.15 -12.97
C SER A 104 -5.67 15.11 -13.81
N GLN A 105 -6.35 16.07 -13.17
CA GLN A 105 -7.08 17.14 -13.87
C GLN A 105 -6.14 18.09 -14.64
N LEU A 106 -5.00 18.46 -14.05
CA LEU A 106 -3.98 19.26 -14.72
C LEU A 106 -3.38 18.52 -15.93
N GLN A 107 -3.10 17.23 -15.79
CA GLN A 107 -2.61 16.40 -16.89
C GLN A 107 -3.62 16.34 -18.04
N MET A 108 -4.92 16.14 -17.77
CA MET A 108 -5.95 16.15 -18.82
C MET A 108 -5.95 17.48 -19.59
N ARG A 109 -5.77 18.61 -18.90
CA ARG A 109 -5.71 19.93 -19.53
C ARG A 109 -4.42 20.17 -20.32
N GLU A 110 -3.31 19.58 -19.90
CA GLU A 110 -2.02 19.67 -20.62
C GLU A 110 -2.00 18.78 -21.87
N TYR A 111 -2.84 17.73 -21.91
CA TYR A 111 -3.07 16.90 -23.11
C TYR A 111 -3.98 17.54 -24.16
N GLU A 112 -4.84 18.51 -23.81
CA GLU A 112 -5.68 19.25 -24.77
C GLU A 112 -4.93 20.34 -25.57
N GLY A 113 -3.65 20.57 -25.24
CA GLY A 113 -2.81 21.63 -25.84
C GLY A 113 -2.06 21.27 -27.13
N PHE A 114 -2.29 20.11 -27.74
CA PHE A 114 -1.70 19.70 -29.03
C PHE A 114 -2.75 19.23 -30.02
#